data_AF-A0A6G7LTU8-F1
#
_entry.id   AF-A0A6G7LTU8-F1
#
_cell.length_a   1.000
_cell.length_b   1.000
_cell.length_c   1.000
_cell.angle_alpha   90.00
_cell.angle_beta   90.00
_cell.angle_gamma   90.00
#
_symmetry.space_group_name_H-M   'P 1'
#
loop_
_entity.id
_entity.type
_entity.pdbx_description
1 polymer ?
#
loop_
_entity_poly.entity_id
_entity_poly.type
_entity_poly.pdbx_seq_one_letter_code
_entity_poly.pdbx_strand_id
1 'polypeptide(L)' 'MSQPFKDPFNILYFLGFVLVMLLPTLPASLSWLKHAGLI' A
#
# COMPACT_ATOMS: atom_id res chain seq x y z
N MET A 1 21.57 20.98 11.91
CA MET A 1 20.18 20.92 11.43
C MET A 1 19.45 19.79 12.14
N SER A 2 18.74 20.09 13.23
CA SER A 2 17.69 19.20 13.74
C SER A 2 16.50 19.32 12.81
N GLN A 3 16.40 18.43 11.80
CA GLN A 3 15.15 18.31 11.05
C GLN A 3 14.04 18.00 12.06
N PRO A 4 12.90 18.70 12.04
CA PRO A 4 11.78 18.29 12.90
C PRO A 4 11.46 16.85 12.51
N PHE A 5 11.61 15.92 13.46
CA PHE A 5 11.16 14.55 13.28
C PHE A 5 9.67 14.64 12.96
N LYS A 6 9.35 14.60 11.67
CA LYS A 6 7.98 14.62 11.14
C LYS A 6 7.28 13.43 11.77
N ASP A 7 6.17 13.68 12.45
CA ASP A 7 5.56 12.77 13.41
C ASP A 7 5.67 11.30 12.96
N PRO A 8 6.30 10.43 13.77
CA PRO A 8 6.65 9.07 13.36
C PRO A 8 5.42 8.24 12.96
N PHE A 9 4.21 8.67 13.36
CA PHE A 9 2.92 8.05 13.06
C PHE A 9 1.99 8.97 12.25
N ASN A 10 2.50 9.60 11.19
CA ASN A 10 1.60 10.26 10.24
C ASN A 10 0.76 9.20 9.50
N ILE A 11 -0.56 9.39 9.47
CA ILE A 11 -1.49 8.53 8.72
C ILE A 11 -1.09 8.38 7.25
N LEU A 12 -0.46 9.39 6.65
CA LEU A 12 0.05 9.33 5.28
C LEU A 12 1.18 8.30 5.12
N TYR A 13 2.07 8.16 6.12
CA TYR A 13 3.11 7.14 6.10
C TYR A 13 2.53 5.75 6.27
N PHE A 14 1.52 5.59 7.13
CA PHE A 14 0.82 4.32 7.29
C PHE A 14 0.10 3.90 6.00
N LEU A 15 -0.63 4.81 5.36
CA LEU A 15 -1.27 4.56 4.07
C LEU A 15 -0.24 4.22 2.99
N GLY A 16 0.89 4.94 2.93
CA GLY A 16 1.99 4.63 2.02
C GLY A 16 2.58 3.23 2.24
N PHE A 17 2.77 2.83 3.50
CA PHE A 17 3.23 1.49 3.86
C PHE A 17 2.24 0.41 3.41
N VAL A 18 0.94 0.59 3.68
CA VAL A 18 -0.12 -0.35 3.23
C VAL A 18 -0.15 -0.43 1.71
N LEU A 19 -0.05 0.69 1.00
CA LEU A 19 -0.04 0.72 -0.46
C LEU A 19 1.16 -0.05 -1.03
N VAL A 20 2.35 0.15 -0.46
CA VAL A 20 3.56 -0.60 -0.86
C VAL A 20 3.41 -2.09 -0.57
N MET A 21 2.82 -2.47 0.57
CA MET A 21 2.48 -3.87 0.90
C MET A 21 1.52 -4.50 -0.11
N LEU A 22 0.63 -3.72 -0.73
CA LEU A 22 -0.32 -4.21 -1.73
C LEU A 22 0.32 -4.45 -3.10
N LEU A 23 1.41 -3.76 -3.46
CA LEU A 23 2.11 -3.94 -4.74
C LEU A 23 2.52 -5.40 -5.03
N PRO A 24 3.19 -6.15 -4.13
CA PRO A 24 3.53 -7.54 -4.39
C PRO A 24 2.30 -8.46 -4.44
N THR A 25 1.17 -8.06 -3.84
CA THR A 25 -0.08 -8.82 -3.87
C THR A 25 -0.92 -8.53 -5.11
N LEU A 26 -0.60 -7.45 -5.85
CA LEU A 26 -1.36 -6.99 -7.01
C LEU A 26 -1.50 -8.08 -8.09
N PRO A 27 -0.47 -8.87 -8.48
CA PRO A 27 -0.62 -9.92 -9.48
C PRO A 27 -1.61 -11.01 -9.06
N ALA A 28 -1.62 -11.38 -7.77
CA ALA A 28 -2.53 -12.37 -7.23
C ALA A 28 -3.97 -11.84 -7.20
N SER A 29 -4.15 -10.61 -6.71
CA SER A 29 -5.46 -9.93 -6.66
C SER A 29 -6.07 -9.76 -8.05
N LEU A 30 -5.27 -9.38 -9.06
CA LEU A 30 -5.71 -9.28 -10.45
C LEU A 30 -6.06 -10.66 -11.04
N SER A 31 -5.27 -11.67 -10.72
CA SER A 31 -5.53 -13.05 -11.16
C SER A 31 -6.87 -13.56 -10.62
N TRP A 32 -7.16 -13.30 -9.35
CA TRP A 32 -8.44 -13.66 -8.73
C TRP A 32 -9.62 -12.87 -9.30
N LEU A 33 -9.45 -11.56 -9.52
CA LEU A 33 -10.48 -10.71 -10.10
C LEU A 33 -10.89 -11.17 -11.51
N LYS A 34 -9.90 -11.57 -12.31
CA LYS A 34 -10.11 -12.20 -13.62
C LYS A 34 -10.83 -13.54 -13.52
N HIS A 35 -10.43 -14.42 -12.58
CA HIS A 35 -11.10 -15.71 -12.39
C HIS A 35 -12.56 -15.56 -11.91
N ALA A 36 -12.84 -14.52 -11.14
CA ALA A 36 -14.19 -14.18 -10.70
C ALA A 36 -15.05 -13.53 -11.79
N GLY A 37 -14.48 -13.22 -12.97
CA GLY A 37 -15.19 -12.56 -14.07
C GLY A 37 -15.56 -11.10 -13.79
N LEU A 38 -14.85 -10.44 -12.87
CA LEU A 38 -15.09 -9.05 -12.46
C LEU A 38 -14.27 -8.05 -13.28
N ILE A 39 -13.20 -8.52 -13.95
CA ILE A 39 -12.42 -7.81 -14.98
C ILE A 39 -12.02 -8.76 -16.11
#